data_AF-A0A9D1EEG8-F1
#
_entry.id   AF-A0A9D1EEG8-F1
#
_cell.length_a   1.000
_cell.length_b   1.000
_cell.length_c   1.000
_cell.angle_alpha   90.00
_cell.angle_beta   90.00
_cell.angle_gamma   90.00
#
_symmetry.space_group_name_H-M   'P 1'
#
loop_
_entity.id
_entity.type
_entity.pdbx_description
1 polymer ?
#
loop_
_entity_poly.entity_id
_entity_poly.type
_entity_poly.pdbx_seq_one_letter_code
_entity_poly.pdbx_strand_id
1 'polypeptide(L)'
;MKNFNLQKRQLCDIQGRLFELALKNGYDCPAFIKTFMNSHSAIALDDTYDRLQWAGEEYILEELNEESGGLKKAGETYSIEVMYWAGYLYRYWHYYTSESSKEIYKIADAKTINECWLGFHTLDIEMAIDDLKELYMQKQEEKALSL
;
A
#
# COMPACT_ATOMS: atom_id res chain seq x y z
N MET A 1 -12.95 5.92 -18.94
CA MET A 1 -11.60 5.76 -18.35
C MET A 1 -10.89 7.11 -18.40
N LYS A 2 -10.77 7.83 -17.28
CA LYS A 2 -9.79 8.93 -17.17
C LYS A 2 -8.43 8.29 -17.42
N ASN A 3 -7.60 8.86 -18.30
CA ASN A 3 -6.31 8.28 -18.69
C ASN A 3 -5.45 7.95 -17.47
N PHE A 4 -5.48 6.69 -17.01
CA PHE A 4 -4.46 6.13 -16.15
C PHE A 4 -3.20 6.04 -17.00
N ASN A 5 -2.39 7.09 -16.94
CA ASN A 5 -1.27 7.29 -17.84
C ASN A 5 -0.09 6.39 -17.43
N LEU A 6 0.90 6.30 -18.32
CA LEU A 6 2.08 5.45 -18.09
C LEU A 6 2.81 5.79 -16.79
N GLN A 7 2.88 7.08 -16.44
CA GLN A 7 3.55 7.56 -15.22
C GLN A 7 2.89 7.02 -13.95
N LYS A 8 1.56 7.05 -13.86
CA LYS A 8 0.83 6.47 -12.71
C LYS A 8 1.09 4.97 -12.57
N ARG A 9 1.14 4.22 -13.68
CA ARG A 9 1.49 2.78 -13.64
C ARG A 9 2.90 2.56 -13.12
N GLN A 10 3.84 3.40 -13.55
CA GLN A 10 5.23 3.31 -13.08
C GLN A 10 5.33 3.59 -11.58
N LEU A 11 4.58 4.56 -11.04
CA LEU A 11 4.57 4.83 -9.60
C LEU A 11 3.94 3.68 -8.80
N CYS A 12 2.90 3.03 -9.33
CA CYS A 12 2.37 1.80 -8.74
C CYS A 12 3.41 0.68 -8.72
N ASP A 13 4.12 0.48 -9.83
CA ASP A 13 5.19 -0.52 -9.94
C ASP A 13 6.35 -0.23 -8.98
N ILE A 14 6.80 1.03 -8.87
CA ILE A 14 7.84 1.45 -7.92
C ILE A 14 7.42 1.12 -6.48
N GLN A 15 6.19 1.42 -6.07
CA GLN A 15 5.73 1.08 -4.72
C GLN A 15 5.59 -0.44 -4.51
N GLY A 16 5.17 -1.19 -5.54
CA GLY A 16 5.17 -2.65 -5.51
C GLY A 16 6.58 -3.21 -5.29
N ARG A 17 7.56 -2.77 -6.07
CA ARG A 17 8.97 -3.16 -5.95
C ARG A 17 9.61 -2.71 -4.64
N LEU A 18 9.22 -1.55 -4.11
CA LEU A 18 9.61 -1.11 -2.77
C LEU A 18 9.16 -2.08 -1.69
N PHE A 19 7.93 -2.58 -1.76
CA PHE A 19 7.39 -3.52 -0.78
C PHE A 19 8.09 -4.88 -0.89
N GLU A 20 8.38 -5.34 -2.11
CA GLU A 20 9.26 -6.50 -2.32
C GLU A 20 10.66 -6.30 -1.73
N LEU A 21 11.26 -5.13 -1.97
CA LEU A 21 12.58 -4.77 -1.48
C LEU A 21 12.60 -4.78 0.06
N ALA A 22 11.53 -4.33 0.70
CA ALA A 22 11.42 -4.37 2.15
C ALA A 22 11.47 -5.81 2.70
N LEU A 23 10.77 -6.74 2.06
CA LEU A 23 10.84 -8.17 2.41
C LEU A 23 12.26 -8.72 2.17
N LYS A 24 12.89 -8.40 1.04
CA LYS A 24 14.28 -8.82 0.72
C LYS A 24 15.30 -8.31 1.75
N ASN A 25 15.03 -7.15 2.37
CA ASN A 25 15.85 -6.56 3.44
C ASN A 25 15.52 -7.11 4.85
N GLY A 26 14.57 -8.03 4.97
CA GLY A 26 14.24 -8.73 6.22
C GLY A 26 13.40 -7.89 7.20
N TYR A 27 12.66 -6.90 6.71
CA TYR A 27 11.73 -6.14 7.53
C TYR A 27 10.47 -6.96 7.85
N ASP A 28 9.86 -6.65 9.00
CA ASP A 28 8.55 -7.17 9.39
C ASP A 28 7.49 -6.58 8.45
N CYS A 29 6.81 -7.42 7.66
CA CYS A 29 5.92 -6.99 6.58
C CYS A 29 4.75 -6.13 7.10
N PRO A 30 3.96 -6.57 8.11
CA PRO A 30 2.89 -5.73 8.64
C PRO A 30 3.38 -4.39 9.19
N ALA A 31 4.48 -4.38 9.95
CA ALA A 31 5.04 -3.15 10.50
C ALA A 31 5.56 -2.22 9.41
N PHE A 32 6.26 -2.76 8.40
CA PHE A 32 6.75 -1.99 7.27
C PHE A 32 5.61 -1.32 6.51
N ILE A 33 4.59 -2.08 6.10
CA ILE A 33 3.44 -1.55 5.35
C ILE A 33 2.75 -0.46 6.18
N LYS A 34 2.52 -0.70 7.47
CA LYS A 34 1.92 0.29 8.36
C LYS A 34 2.75 1.58 8.44
N THR A 35 4.06 1.44 8.65
CA THR A 35 4.98 2.58 8.75
C THR A 35 4.97 3.37 7.45
N PHE A 36 5.15 2.70 6.31
CA PHE A 36 5.13 3.34 5.00
C PHE A 36 3.81 4.08 4.75
N MET A 37 2.66 3.42 4.88
CA MET A 37 1.36 4.03 4.56
C MET A 37 0.96 5.19 5.50
N ASN A 38 1.68 5.38 6.61
CA ASN A 38 1.49 6.51 7.53
C ASN A 38 2.65 7.53 7.52
N SER A 39 3.61 7.38 6.59
CA SER A 39 4.83 8.18 6.50
C SER A 39 4.65 9.48 5.70
N HIS A 40 5.59 10.40 5.84
CA HIS A 40 5.73 11.56 4.96
C HIS A 40 6.14 11.13 3.55
N SER A 41 6.95 10.08 3.39
CA SER A 41 7.26 9.52 2.06
C SER A 41 6.00 9.11 1.29
N ALA A 42 5.01 8.50 1.96
CA ALA A 42 3.74 8.15 1.32
C ALA A 42 2.90 9.39 0.97
N ILE A 43 2.91 10.43 1.83
CA ILE A 43 2.25 11.71 1.55
C ILE A 43 2.89 12.39 0.33
N ALA A 44 4.21 12.38 0.21
CA ALA A 44 4.92 12.92 -0.94
C ALA A 44 4.53 12.20 -2.25
N LEU A 45 4.31 10.88 -2.20
CA LEU A 45 3.84 10.10 -3.35
C LEU A 45 2.33 10.28 -3.64
N ASP A 46 1.54 10.77 -2.68
CA ASP A 46 0.14 11.16 -2.89
C ASP A 46 0.05 12.52 -3.63
N ASP A 47 1.07 13.38 -3.53
CA ASP A 47 1.09 14.69 -4.21
C ASP A 47 1.51 14.57 -5.68
N THR A 48 1.00 15.48 -6.51
CA THR A 48 1.14 15.51 -7.97
C THR A 48 2.48 16.06 -8.48
N TYR A 49 3.29 16.73 -7.63
CA TYR A 49 4.52 17.42 -8.04
C TYR A 49 5.72 17.21 -7.10
N ASP A 50 5.78 16.09 -6.39
CA ASP A 50 6.91 15.81 -5.52
C ASP A 50 8.13 15.21 -6.26
N ARG A 51 9.34 15.51 -5.77
CA ARG A 51 10.59 14.95 -6.30
C ARG A 51 10.70 13.45 -6.11
N LEU A 52 10.06 12.89 -5.09
CA LEU A 52 10.08 11.47 -4.78
C LEU A 52 9.47 10.61 -5.89
N GLN A 53 8.62 11.18 -6.76
CA GLN A 53 8.11 10.49 -7.96
C GLN A 53 9.21 10.10 -8.96
N TRP A 54 10.37 10.74 -8.90
CA TRP A 54 11.54 10.45 -9.74
C TRP A 54 12.56 9.56 -9.05
N ALA A 55 12.31 9.18 -7.79
CA ALA A 55 13.19 8.32 -7.01
C ALA A 55 12.93 6.84 -7.32
N GLY A 56 14.01 6.04 -7.27
CA GLY A 56 13.92 4.59 -7.25
C GLY A 56 13.48 4.07 -5.88
N GLU A 57 13.04 2.82 -5.83
CA GLU A 57 12.57 2.18 -4.61
C GLU A 57 13.61 2.15 -3.49
N GLU A 58 14.91 2.06 -3.79
CA GLU A 58 15.98 2.08 -2.79
C GLU A 58 16.05 3.41 -2.05
N TYR A 59 15.93 4.52 -2.79
CA TYR A 59 15.97 5.86 -2.21
C TYR A 59 14.74 6.10 -1.31
N ILE A 60 13.55 5.66 -1.76
CA ILE A 60 12.33 5.77 -0.96
C ILE A 60 12.46 4.94 0.33
N LEU A 61 13.09 3.77 0.27
CA LEU A 61 13.33 2.94 1.44
C LEU A 61 14.31 3.60 2.42
N GLU A 62 15.38 4.22 1.93
CA GLU A 62 16.34 4.97 2.75
C GLU A 62 15.65 6.14 3.47
N GLU A 63 14.89 6.96 2.73
CA GLU A 63 14.16 8.10 3.29
C GLU A 63 13.14 7.66 4.35
N LEU A 64 12.39 6.58 4.10
CA LEU A 64 11.47 6.01 5.08
C LEU A 64 12.21 5.52 6.34
N ASN A 65 13.36 4.89 6.17
CA ASN A 65 14.15 4.37 7.29
C ASN A 65 14.72 5.51 8.14
N GLU A 66 15.16 6.60 7.53
CA GLU A 66 15.57 7.82 8.24
C GLU A 66 14.38 8.47 8.95
N GLU A 67 13.25 8.66 8.26
CA GLU A 67 12.03 9.26 8.81
C GLU A 67 11.52 8.50 10.04
N SER A 68 11.54 7.17 9.99
CA SER A 68 11.03 6.30 11.07
C SER A 68 12.00 6.10 12.23
N GLY A 69 13.24 6.60 12.14
CA GLY A 69 14.29 6.33 13.13
C GLY A 69 14.73 4.86 13.14
N GLY A 70 14.56 4.17 12.02
CA GLY A 70 14.86 2.75 11.83
C GLY A 70 13.62 1.87 11.66
N LEU A 71 13.66 1.01 10.64
CA LEU A 71 12.59 0.05 10.35
C LEU A 71 12.74 -1.25 11.13
N LYS A 72 11.61 -1.79 11.60
CA LYS A 72 11.54 -3.04 12.36
C LYS A 72 11.98 -4.23 11.48
N LYS A 73 13.01 -4.96 11.93
CA LYS A 73 13.50 -6.20 11.32
C LYS A 73 12.97 -7.44 12.02
N ALA A 74 13.07 -8.59 11.35
CA ALA A 74 12.83 -9.94 11.88
C ALA A 74 11.45 -10.10 12.58
N GLY A 75 10.41 -10.29 11.77
CA GLY A 75 9.05 -10.48 12.26
C GLY A 75 8.18 -11.25 11.29
N GLU A 76 6.89 -10.90 11.22
CA GLU A 76 5.95 -11.55 10.32
C GLU A 76 6.31 -11.24 8.86
N THR A 77 6.24 -12.26 7.99
CA THR A 77 6.57 -12.14 6.57
C THR A 77 5.40 -12.60 5.72
N TYR A 78 5.20 -11.92 4.60
CA TYR A 78 4.25 -12.31 3.57
C TYR A 78 5.02 -12.85 2.36
N SER A 79 4.32 -13.46 1.39
CA SER A 79 4.96 -13.86 0.14
C SER A 79 5.41 -12.64 -0.66
N ILE A 80 6.38 -12.83 -1.56
CA ILE A 80 6.88 -11.75 -2.41
C ILE A 80 5.77 -11.19 -3.30
N GLU A 81 4.87 -12.04 -3.78
CA GLU A 81 3.71 -11.69 -4.60
C GLU A 81 2.68 -10.87 -3.82
N VAL A 82 2.44 -11.21 -2.54
CA VAL A 82 1.59 -10.40 -1.66
C VAL A 82 2.19 -9.02 -1.46
N MET A 83 3.50 -8.93 -1.21
CA MET A 83 4.18 -7.66 -0.99
C MET A 83 4.13 -6.76 -2.22
N TYR A 84 4.45 -7.29 -3.40
CA TYR A 84 4.33 -6.55 -4.66
C TYR A 84 2.90 -6.06 -4.88
N TRP A 85 1.92 -6.97 -4.79
CA TRP A 85 0.52 -6.66 -5.03
C TRP A 85 0.00 -5.61 -4.05
N ALA A 86 0.34 -5.72 -2.75
CA ALA A 86 -0.04 -4.74 -1.73
C ALA A 86 0.48 -3.34 -2.07
N GLY A 87 1.77 -3.22 -2.39
CA GLY A 87 2.37 -1.93 -2.74
C GLY A 87 1.74 -1.31 -3.98
N TYR A 88 1.54 -2.13 -5.03
CA TYR A 88 0.90 -1.70 -6.27
C TYR A 88 -0.56 -1.27 -6.06
N LEU A 89 -1.34 -2.10 -5.35
CA LEU A 89 -2.75 -1.87 -5.04
C LEU A 89 -2.94 -0.56 -4.27
N TYR A 90 -2.17 -0.33 -3.20
CA TYR A 90 -2.30 0.88 -2.39
C TYR A 90 -2.07 2.15 -3.20
N ARG A 91 -1.05 2.17 -4.07
CA ARG A 91 -0.77 3.33 -4.92
C ARG A 91 -1.82 3.51 -6.02
N TYR A 92 -2.28 2.41 -6.61
CA TYR A 92 -3.35 2.46 -7.60
C TYR A 92 -4.63 3.01 -6.98
N TRP A 93 -4.98 2.53 -5.77
CA TRP A 93 -6.14 2.97 -5.02
C TRP A 93 -6.12 4.47 -4.82
N HIS A 94 -5.01 5.05 -4.37
CA HIS A 94 -4.87 6.50 -4.27
C HIS A 94 -5.20 7.21 -5.59
N TYR A 95 -4.66 6.75 -6.72
CA TYR A 95 -4.95 7.39 -8.01
C TYR A 95 -6.37 7.16 -8.52
N TYR A 96 -7.02 6.08 -8.11
CA TYR A 96 -8.39 5.73 -8.47
C TYR A 96 -9.40 6.57 -7.68
N THR A 97 -9.21 6.71 -6.37
CA THR A 97 -10.21 7.31 -5.47
C THR A 97 -9.84 8.69 -4.93
N SER A 98 -8.57 9.11 -5.07
CA SER A 98 -7.98 10.30 -4.44
C SER A 98 -7.94 10.25 -2.91
N GLU A 99 -8.18 9.09 -2.29
CA GLU A 99 -7.97 8.87 -0.85
C GLU A 99 -6.47 8.87 -0.54
N SER A 100 -6.06 9.48 0.57
CA SER A 100 -4.66 9.46 0.98
C SER A 100 -4.21 8.05 1.36
N SER A 101 -2.90 7.78 1.24
CA SER A 101 -2.30 6.51 1.69
C SER A 101 -2.73 6.14 3.12
N LYS A 102 -2.81 7.13 4.01
CA LYS A 102 -3.24 6.95 5.39
C LYS A 102 -4.71 6.59 5.52
N GLU A 103 -5.60 7.17 4.72
CA GLU A 103 -7.02 6.82 4.71
C GLU A 103 -7.24 5.41 4.17
N ILE A 104 -6.55 5.06 3.08
CA ILE A 104 -6.61 3.73 2.48
C ILE A 104 -6.18 2.66 3.48
N TYR A 105 -5.08 2.89 4.20
CA TYR A 105 -4.59 1.94 5.20
C TYR A 105 -5.57 1.73 6.38
N LYS A 106 -6.41 2.72 6.71
CA LYS A 106 -7.47 2.53 7.71
C LYS A 106 -8.59 1.62 7.23
N ILE A 107 -8.86 1.61 5.92
CA ILE A 107 -9.89 0.78 5.28
C ILE A 107 -9.37 -0.66 5.16
N ALA A 108 -8.17 -0.82 4.61
CA ALA A 108 -7.54 -2.13 4.41
C ALA A 108 -6.11 -2.10 4.94
N ASP A 109 -5.92 -2.63 6.16
CA ASP A 109 -4.60 -2.75 6.77
C ASP A 109 -3.79 -3.92 6.19
N ALA A 110 -2.53 -4.04 6.60
CA ALA A 110 -1.62 -5.06 6.07
C ALA A 110 -2.15 -6.50 6.24
N LYS A 111 -2.92 -6.76 7.29
CA LYS A 111 -3.52 -8.07 7.54
C LYS A 111 -4.67 -8.34 6.59
N THR A 112 -5.57 -7.36 6.43
CA THR A 112 -6.71 -7.44 5.50
C THR A 112 -6.22 -7.68 4.07
N ILE A 113 -5.19 -6.94 3.63
CA ILE A 113 -4.61 -7.13 2.30
C ILE A 113 -4.04 -8.54 2.11
N ASN A 114 -3.30 -9.06 3.09
CA ASN A 114 -2.75 -10.41 3.02
C ASN A 114 -3.84 -11.50 2.99
N GLU A 115 -4.90 -11.36 3.81
CA GLU A 115 -6.02 -12.29 3.84
C GLU A 115 -6.85 -12.28 2.54
N CYS A 116 -7.06 -11.10 1.95
CA CYS A 116 -7.84 -10.95 0.71
C CYS A 116 -7.04 -11.31 -0.55
N TRP A 117 -5.71 -11.33 -0.50
CA TRP A 117 -4.85 -11.53 -1.67
C TRP A 117 -5.28 -12.74 -2.51
N LEU A 118 -5.50 -13.91 -1.89
CA LEU A 118 -5.79 -15.16 -2.61
C LEU A 118 -7.01 -15.04 -3.55
N GLY A 119 -8.04 -14.30 -3.15
CA GLY A 119 -9.24 -14.10 -3.97
C GLY A 119 -9.17 -12.86 -4.88
N PHE A 120 -8.43 -11.83 -4.48
CA PHE A 120 -8.53 -10.51 -5.09
C PHE A 120 -7.42 -10.24 -6.11
N HIS A 121 -6.26 -10.91 -6.02
CA HIS A 121 -5.13 -10.65 -6.92
C HIS A 121 -5.37 -11.06 -8.38
N THR A 122 -6.41 -11.84 -8.66
CA THR A 122 -6.82 -12.23 -10.03
C THR A 122 -7.89 -11.32 -10.61
N LEU A 123 -8.47 -10.41 -9.82
CA LEU A 123 -9.49 -9.47 -10.26
C LEU A 123 -8.86 -8.29 -11.01
N ASP A 124 -9.71 -7.54 -11.72
CA ASP A 124 -9.33 -6.18 -12.09
C ASP A 124 -9.06 -5.36 -10.82
N ILE A 125 -8.05 -4.51 -10.85
CA ILE A 125 -7.59 -3.84 -9.64
C ILE A 125 -8.61 -2.84 -9.08
N GLU A 126 -9.43 -2.21 -9.93
CA GLU A 126 -10.51 -1.32 -9.49
C GLU A 126 -11.59 -2.13 -8.77
N MET A 127 -11.91 -3.32 -9.28
CA MET A 127 -12.83 -4.25 -8.61
C MET A 127 -12.29 -4.69 -7.25
N ALA A 128 -11.02 -5.07 -7.15
CA ALA A 128 -10.41 -5.45 -5.88
C ALA A 128 -10.46 -4.30 -4.84
N ILE A 129 -10.29 -3.06 -5.29
CA ILE A 129 -10.41 -1.88 -4.43
C ILE A 129 -11.85 -1.69 -3.96
N ASP A 130 -12.82 -1.74 -4.88
CA ASP A 130 -14.23 -1.55 -4.54
C ASP A 130 -14.72 -2.65 -3.58
N ASP A 131 -14.33 -3.91 -3.80
CA ASP A 131 -14.63 -5.04 -2.91
C ASP A 131 -14.01 -4.88 -1.51
N LEU A 132 -12.77 -4.36 -1.41
CA LEU A 132 -12.14 -4.05 -0.11
C LEU A 132 -12.88 -2.95 0.65
N LYS A 133 -13.39 -1.94 -0.06
CA LYS A 133 -14.21 -0.88 0.53
C LYS A 133 -15.54 -1.42 1.03
N GLU A 134 -16.20 -2.26 0.24
CA GLU A 134 -17.45 -2.90 0.64
C GLU A 134 -17.25 -3.77 1.90
N LEU A 135 -16.20 -4.60 1.91
CA LEU A 135 -15.83 -5.42 3.07
C LEU A 135 -15.62 -4.56 4.33
N TYR A 136 -14.97 -3.41 4.20
CA TYR A 136 -14.80 -2.49 5.32
C TYR A 136 -16.13 -1.94 5.82
N MET A 137 -17.03 -1.52 4.93
CA MET A 137 -18.35 -0.98 5.30
C MET A 137 -19.21 -2.02 6.01
N GLN A 138 -19.27 -3.25 5.49
CA GLN A 138 -19.98 -4.37 6.13
C GLN A 138 -19.47 -4.61 7.56
N LYS A 139 -18.14 -4.60 7.78
CA LYS A 139 -17.53 -4.72 9.11
C LYS A 139 -17.88 -3.56 10.05
N GLN A 140 -18.08 -2.34 9.53
CA GLN A 140 -18.51 -1.21 10.36
C GLN A 140 -19.98 -1.30 10.76
N GLU A 141 -20.85 -1.73 9.83
CA GLU A 141 -22.27 -1.94 10.09
C GLU A 141 -22.51 -3.04 11.14
N GLU A 142 -21.83 -4.18 11.00
CA GLU A 142 -21.87 -5.27 11.98
C GLU A 142 -21.45 -4.79 13.38
N LYS A 143 -20.39 -3.98 13.47
CA LYS A 143 -19.93 -3.40 14.74
C LYS A 143 -20.98 -2.47 15.34
N ALA A 144 -21.58 -1.61 14.54
CA ALA A 144 -22.60 -0.66 14.98
C ALA A 144 -23.87 -1.37 15.48
N LEU A 145 -24.24 -2.51 14.88
CA LEU A 145 -25.37 -3.34 15.30
C LEU A 145 -25.06 -4.18 16.56
N SER A 146 -23.78 -4.38 16.88
CA SER A 146 -23.32 -5.13 18.05
C SER A 146 -23.12 -4.28 19.31
N LEU A 147 -23.32 -2.95 19.21
CA LEU A 147 -23.23 -1.97 20.29
C LEU A 147 -24.62 -1.56 20.80
#